data_AF-A0A815C3K1-F1
#
_entry.id   AF-A0A815C3K1-F1
#
_cell.length_a   1.000
_cell.length_b   1.000
_cell.length_c   1.000
_cell.angle_alpha   90.00
_cell.angle_beta   90.00
_cell.angle_gamma   90.00
#
_symmetry.space_group_name_H-M   'P 1'
#
loop_
_entity.id
_entity.type
_entity.pdbx_description
1 polymer ?
#
loop_
_entity_poly.entity_id
_entity_poly.type
_entity_poly.pdbx_seq_one_letter_code
_entity_poly.pdbx_strand_id
1 'polypeptide(L)'
;MFNNAPVVAVMSQINIQQNHKTLITVSVSDPDGDTIRCRWANSSNGVDECGSICPPGSLPVNTAIYSNCTVEIIGASAASGYAIALMICYILIKQNQIIIFVFTYLGRRFH
;
A
#
# COMPACT_ATOMS: atom_id res chain seq x y z
N MET A 1 11.38 29.18 -1.74
CA MET A 1 10.35 28.22 -1.29
C MET A 1 10.92 26.84 -1.53
N PHE A 2 11.09 26.08 -0.46
CA PHE A 2 11.57 24.70 -0.50
C PHE A 2 10.33 23.82 -0.54
N ASN A 3 10.20 22.98 -1.55
CA ASN A 3 9.16 21.96 -1.59
C ASN A 3 9.71 20.75 -0.83
N ASN A 4 8.93 20.23 0.12
CA ASN A 4 9.27 19.05 0.90
C ASN A 4 8.60 17.83 0.26
N ALA A 5 9.33 16.72 0.22
CA ALA A 5 8.74 15.47 -0.22
C ALA A 5 7.58 15.04 0.70
N PRO A 6 6.55 14.39 0.16
CA PRO A 6 5.43 13.90 0.94
C PRO A 6 5.88 12.84 1.94
N VAL A 7 5.18 12.80 3.08
CA VAL A 7 5.41 11.84 4.15
C VAL A 7 4.29 10.79 4.12
N VAL A 8 4.68 9.53 4.25
CA VAL A 8 3.78 8.38 4.29
C VAL A 8 3.79 7.81 5.69
N ALA A 9 2.61 7.67 6.30
CA ALA A 9 2.44 6.92 7.53
C ALA A 9 1.85 5.55 7.21
N VAL A 10 2.71 4.53 7.23
CA VAL A 10 2.31 3.12 7.15
C VAL A 10 2.39 2.49 8.53
N MET A 11 1.30 1.82 8.93
CA MET A 11 1.30 1.00 10.14
C MET A 11 2.07 -0.30 9.85
N SER A 12 3.13 -0.55 10.60
CA SER A 12 3.85 -1.83 10.56
C SER A 12 3.09 -2.86 11.37
N GLN A 13 2.73 -3.97 10.72
CA GLN A 13 1.96 -5.10 11.25
C GLN A 13 0.56 -4.76 11.78
N ILE A 14 -0.46 -5.12 11.00
CA ILE A 14 -1.88 -4.92 11.35
C ILE A 14 -2.49 -6.26 11.71
N ASN A 15 -3.25 -6.30 12.80
CA ASN A 15 -4.01 -7.47 13.21
C ASN A 15 -5.30 -7.54 12.38
N ILE A 16 -5.40 -8.57 11.55
CA ILE A 16 -6.58 -8.84 10.72
C ILE A 16 -7.33 -10.01 11.35
N GLN A 17 -8.58 -9.74 11.74
CA GLN A 17 -9.46 -10.76 12.31
C GLN A 17 -9.97 -11.71 11.21
N GLN A 18 -10.03 -13.01 11.52
CA GLN A 18 -10.55 -14.00 10.58
C GLN A 18 -12.02 -13.73 10.29
N ASN A 19 -12.43 -13.86 9.02
CA ASN A 19 -13.80 -13.67 8.58
C ASN A 19 -14.40 -12.29 8.94
N HIS A 20 -13.53 -11.32 9.24
CA HIS A 20 -13.92 -9.94 9.49
C HIS A 20 -13.23 -9.02 8.50
N LYS A 21 -14.01 -8.06 8.00
CA LYS A 21 -13.55 -7.09 7.02
C LYS A 21 -12.75 -6.01 7.73
N THR A 22 -11.47 -5.92 7.40
CA THR A 22 -10.56 -4.92 7.97
C THR A 22 -10.20 -3.92 6.88
N LEU A 23 -10.53 -2.65 7.11
CA LEU A 23 -10.16 -1.54 6.26
C LEU A 23 -8.85 -0.94 6.74
N ILE A 24 -7.86 -0.94 5.86
CA ILE A 24 -6.54 -0.37 6.11
C ILE A 24 -6.38 0.79 5.13
N THR A 25 -6.27 1.99 5.67
CA THR A 25 -6.03 3.21 4.88
C THR A 25 -4.59 3.66 5.12
N VAL A 26 -3.80 3.75 4.05
CA VAL A 26 -2.47 4.35 4.11
C VAL A 26 -2.64 5.87 4.03
N SER A 27 -2.25 6.58 5.09
CA SER A 27 -2.27 8.04 5.09
C SER A 27 -1.00 8.59 4.46
N VAL A 28 -1.21 9.46 3.47
CA VAL A 28 -0.15 10.21 2.79
C VAL A 28 -0.44 11.68 2.99
N SER A 29 0.56 12.44 3.42
CA SER A 29 0.45 13.87 3.66
C SER A 29 1.59 14.60 2.98
N ASP A 30 1.25 15.65 2.23
CA ASP A 30 2.21 16.57 1.63
C ASP A 30 2.05 17.94 2.28
N PRO A 31 3.11 18.51 2.89
CA PRO A 31 3.03 19.80 3.56
C PRO A 31 2.95 20.99 2.60
N ASP A 32 3.27 20.80 1.32
CA ASP A 32 3.32 21.83 0.29
C ASP A 32 2.07 21.83 -0.62
N GLY A 33 1.18 20.86 -0.44
CA GLY A 33 -0.10 20.75 -1.15
C GLY A 33 -0.01 20.07 -2.53
N ASP A 34 1.04 19.29 -2.78
CA ASP A 34 1.21 18.58 -4.04
C ASP A 34 0.14 17.49 -4.26
N THR A 35 -0.13 17.20 -5.54
CA THR A 35 -1.09 16.14 -5.90
C THR A 35 -0.44 14.77 -5.70
N ILE A 36 -0.92 14.05 -4.68
CA ILE A 36 -0.52 12.68 -4.38
C ILE A 36 -1.40 11.71 -5.18
N ARG A 37 -0.78 10.72 -5.82
CA ARG A 37 -1.47 9.59 -6.47
C ARG A 37 -0.98 8.27 -5.89
N CYS A 38 -1.89 7.56 -5.26
CA CYS A 38 -1.66 6.20 -4.81
C CYS A 38 -1.86 5.20 -5.96
N ARG A 39 -0.96 4.23 -6.05
CA ARG A 39 -1.10 3.09 -6.96
C ARG A 39 -0.56 1.83 -6.30
N TRP A 40 -1.05 0.68 -6.70
CA TRP A 40 -0.56 -0.59 -6.17
C TRP A 40 0.62 -1.05 -7.02
N ALA A 41 1.64 -1.60 -6.35
CA ALA A 41 2.78 -2.17 -7.05
C ALA A 41 2.29 -3.31 -7.94
N ASN A 42 2.84 -3.39 -9.15
CA ASN A 42 2.51 -4.45 -10.09
C ASN A 42 3.79 -5.10 -10.62
N SER A 43 3.62 -6.27 -11.24
CA SER A 43 4.72 -7.01 -11.86
C SER A 43 4.60 -7.03 -13.39
N SER A 44 4.13 -5.92 -13.98
CA SER A 44 3.87 -5.85 -15.43
C SER A 44 5.14 -5.48 -16.21
N ASN A 45 5.16 -5.81 -17.50
CA ASN A 45 6.23 -5.41 -18.42
C ASN A 45 7.65 -5.81 -17.99
N GLY A 46 7.79 -6.92 -17.25
CA GLY A 46 9.07 -7.43 -16.79
C GLY A 46 9.69 -6.65 -15.62
N VAL A 47 8.97 -5.71 -15.01
CA VAL A 47 9.39 -5.02 -13.79
C VAL A 47 8.65 -5.64 -12.61
N ASP A 48 9.36 -6.33 -11.72
CA ASP A 48 8.79 -6.81 -10.45
C ASP A 48 8.91 -5.70 -9.41
N GLU A 49 7.91 -4.81 -9.38
CA GLU A 49 7.93 -3.70 -8.45
C GLU A 49 7.50 -4.08 -7.03
N CYS A 50 6.84 -5.23 -6.88
CA CYS A 50 6.34 -5.70 -5.60
C CYS A 50 7.32 -6.66 -4.91
N GLY A 51 8.32 -7.20 -5.62
CA GLY A 51 9.19 -8.25 -5.09
C GLY A 51 8.40 -9.54 -4.85
N SER A 52 7.62 -9.96 -5.86
CA SER A 52 6.81 -11.20 -5.87
C SER A 52 5.59 -11.23 -4.95
N ILE A 53 5.21 -10.11 -4.32
CA ILE A 53 4.00 -9.98 -3.46
C ILE A 53 2.92 -9.07 -4.08
N CYS A 54 2.76 -9.16 -5.40
CA CYS A 54 1.83 -8.32 -6.15
C CYS A 54 0.36 -8.74 -5.91
N PRO A 55 -0.55 -7.77 -5.70
CA PRO A 55 -1.98 -8.05 -5.75
C PRO A 55 -2.46 -8.47 -7.15
N PRO A 56 -3.51 -9.29 -7.27
CA PRO A 56 -4.29 -9.88 -6.18
C PRO A 56 -3.68 -11.18 -5.62
N GLY A 57 -2.60 -11.71 -6.21
CA GLY A 57 -2.07 -13.04 -5.89
C GLY A 57 -1.48 -13.20 -4.50
N SER A 58 -0.98 -12.11 -3.90
CA SER A 58 -0.43 -12.10 -2.53
C SER A 58 -1.48 -11.96 -1.41
N LEU A 59 -2.75 -11.77 -1.78
CA LEU A 59 -3.84 -11.45 -0.87
C LEU A 59 -4.91 -12.55 -0.86
N PRO A 60 -5.67 -12.68 0.24
CA PRO A 60 -6.74 -13.66 0.30
C PRO A 60 -7.88 -13.29 -0.67
N VAL A 61 -8.63 -14.32 -1.08
CA VAL A 61 -9.86 -14.15 -1.86
C VAL A 61 -10.81 -13.21 -1.12
N ASN A 62 -11.49 -12.32 -1.85
CA ASN A 62 -12.34 -11.23 -1.34
C ASN A 62 -11.59 -10.02 -0.75
N THR A 63 -10.32 -9.83 -1.10
CA THR A 63 -9.63 -8.56 -0.83
C THR A 63 -9.99 -7.53 -1.90
N ALA A 64 -10.48 -6.37 -1.48
CA ALA A 64 -10.75 -5.24 -2.36
C ALA A 64 -9.68 -4.16 -2.19
N ILE A 65 -9.22 -3.62 -3.31
CA ILE A 65 -8.10 -2.70 -3.37
C ILE A 65 -8.56 -1.45 -4.10
N TYR A 66 -8.44 -0.30 -3.44
CA TYR A 66 -8.94 0.97 -3.95
C TYR A 66 -7.79 1.89 -4.39
N SER A 67 -8.07 2.80 -5.33
CA SER A 67 -7.11 3.78 -5.85
C SER A 67 -6.78 4.90 -4.84
N ASN A 68 -7.53 5.00 -3.75
CA ASN A 68 -7.34 5.98 -2.68
C ASN A 68 -6.46 5.47 -1.53
N CYS A 69 -5.46 4.63 -1.81
CA CYS A 69 -4.58 4.05 -0.78
C CYS A 69 -5.31 3.21 0.29
N THR A 70 -6.52 2.75 0.00
CA THR A 70 -7.30 1.91 0.93
C THR A 70 -7.32 0.46 0.44
N VAL A 71 -7.11 -0.46 1.36
CA VAL A 71 -7.27 -1.90 1.13
C VAL A 71 -8.25 -2.46 2.15
N GLU A 72 -9.15 -3.27 1.65
CA GLU A 72 -10.15 -3.97 2.41
C GLU A 72 -9.83 -5.46 2.33
N ILE A 73 -9.39 -6.03 3.44
CA ILE A 73 -8.94 -7.41 3.52
C ILE A 73 -9.84 -8.20 4.49
N ILE A 74 -10.17 -9.42 4.10
CA ILE A 74 -10.88 -10.38 4.94
C ILE A 74 -9.90 -11.50 5.28
N GLY A 75 -9.66 -11.72 6.58
CA GLY A 75 -8.75 -12.78 7.02
C GLY A 75 -9.28 -14.15 6.61
N ALA A 76 -8.55 -14.85 5.73
CA ALA A 76 -8.95 -16.18 5.24
C ALA A 76 -8.66 -17.30 6.26
N SER A 77 -7.52 -17.26 6.96
CA SER A 77 -7.14 -18.29 7.92
C SER A 77 -6.40 -17.74 9.15
N ALA A 78 -6.47 -18.51 10.23
CA ALA A 78 -5.90 -18.24 11.56
C ALA A 78 -4.35 -18.14 11.63
N ALA A 79 -3.62 -18.50 10.57
CA ALA A 79 -2.15 -18.60 10.60
C ALA A 79 -1.46 -17.97 9.37
N SER A 80 -2.21 -17.28 8.51
CA SER A 80 -1.65 -16.67 7.31
C SER A 80 -1.07 -15.27 7.60
N GLY A 81 0.15 -15.04 7.13
CA GLY A 81 0.71 -13.70 6.98
C GLY A 81 0.32 -13.11 5.63
N TYR A 82 -0.06 -11.84 5.58
CA TYR A 82 -0.44 -11.18 4.31
C TYR A 82 0.53 -10.05 4.00
N ALA A 83 1.14 -10.10 2.82
CA ALA A 83 2.02 -9.06 2.34
C ALA A 83 1.40 -8.32 1.16
N ILE A 84 1.39 -6.98 1.20
CA ILE A 84 1.06 -6.17 0.02
C ILE A 84 2.20 -5.21 -0.26
N ALA A 85 2.42 -4.90 -1.53
CA ALA A 85 3.26 -3.81 -1.96
C ALA A 85 2.42 -2.62 -2.45
N LEU A 86 2.55 -1.47 -1.81
CA LEU A 86 1.93 -0.21 -2.24
C LEU A 86 3.00 0.75 -2.76
N MET A 87 2.64 1.50 -3.80
CA MET A 87 3.42 2.59 -4.37
C MET A 87 2.74 3.93 -4.19
N ILE A 88 3.53 4.90 -3.77
CA ILE A 88 3.09 6.29 -3.75
C ILE A 88 3.86 7.03 -4.81
N CYS A 89 3.11 7.68 -5.70
CA CYS A 89 3.64 8.55 -6.74
C CYS A 89 3.15 9.97 -6.42
N TYR A 90 4.05 10.93 -6.34
CA TYR A 90 3.69 12.34 -6.31
C TYR A 90 4.25 13.04 -7.53
N ILE A 91 3.50 14.03 -8.01
CA ILE A 91 3.92 14.88 -9.12
C ILE A 91 4.26 16.23 -8.50
N LEU A 92 5.55 16.51 -8.31
CA LEU A 92 5.98 17.86 -7.97
C LEU A 92 5.64 18.74 -9.17
N ILE A 93 4.80 19.76 -8.97
CA ILE A 93 4.42 20.70 -10.04
C ILE A 93 5.64 21.54 -10.50
N LYS A 94 6.78 21.44 -9.79
CA LYS A 94 8.02 22.19 -10.07
C LYS A 94 9.24 21.38 -10.49
N GLN A 95 9.29 20.07 -10.30
CA GLN A 95 10.37 19.22 -10.83
C GLN A 95 9.84 17.85 -11.17
N ASN A 96 10.03 17.41 -12.42
CA ASN A 96 9.58 16.12 -12.94
C ASN A 96 10.25 14.91 -12.26
N GLN A 97 10.09 14.73 -10.95
CA GLN A 97 10.63 13.64 -10.15
C GLN A 97 9.48 12.79 -9.60
N ILE A 98 9.53 11.50 -9.93
CA ILE A 98 8.67 10.45 -9.40
C ILE A 98 9.54 9.68 -8.41
N ILE A 99 9.29 9.82 -7.10
CA ILE A 99 9.90 8.94 -6.11
C ILE A 99 8.88 7.85 -5.78
N ILE A 100 9.27 6.60 -6.06
CA ILE A 100 8.45 5.41 -5.80
C ILE A 100 8.90 4.82 -4.46
N PHE A 101 8.04 4.90 -3.45
CA PHE A 101 8.24 4.13 -2.23
C PHE A 101 7.46 2.82 -2.34
N VAL A 102 8.17 1.70 -2.28
CA VAL A 102 7.56 0.37 -2.20
C VAL A 102 7.47 -0.02 -0.73
N PHE A 103 6.25 -0.06 -0.20
CA PHE A 103 6.02 -0.50 1.16
C PHE A 103 5.44 -1.90 1.17
N THR A 104 6.12 -2.82 1.83
CA THR A 104 5.58 -4.14 2.18
C THR A 104 4.97 -4.10 3.58
N TYR A 105 3.65 -4.14 3.72
CA TYR A 105 3.05 -4.40 5.04
C TYR A 105 2.88 -5.90 5.24
N LEU A 106 3.07 -6.41 6.46
CA LEU A 106 2.82 -7.80 6.82
C LEU A 106 1.69 -7.88 7.86
N GLY A 107 0.50 -8.33 7.48
CA GLY A 107 -0.55 -8.67 8.46
C GLY A 107 -0.21 -9.99 9.16
N ARG A 108 -0.23 -10.03 10.50
CA ARG A 108 -0.02 -11.27 11.29
C ARG A 108 -1.07 -11.34 12.41
N ARG A 109 -1.73 -12.48 12.56
CA ARG A 109 -2.66 -12.76 13.68
C ARG A 109 -1.89 -13.22 14.93
N PHE A 110 -2.34 -12.81 16.11
CA PHE A 110 -2.02 -13.46 17.39
C PHE A 110 -3.29 -14.07 18.01
N HIS A 111 -3.08 -15.18 18.72
CA HIS A 111 -4.11 -15.97 19.43
C HIS A 111 -4.73 -15.16 20.56
#